data_AF-A0A9P1K0F8-F1
#
_entry.id   AF-A0A9P1K0F8-F1
#
_cell.length_a   1.000
_cell.length_b   1.000
_cell.length_c   1.000
_cell.angle_alpha   90.00
_cell.angle_beta   90.00
_cell.angle_gamma   90.00
#
_symmetry.space_group_name_H-M   'P 1'
#
loop_
_entity.id
_entity.type
_entity.pdbx_description
1 polymer ?
#
loop_
_entity_poly.entity_id
_entity_poly.type
_entity_poly.pdbx_seq_one_letter_code
_entity_poly.pdbx_strand_id
1 'polypeptide(L)'
;MPEASGKPVTWASGIIWALGRVNFLLDPSTPPSMTLAEVASAFGVGESTVSVKARTIMDLFDLHQFHPDWTLPRLAESNPYIWMAEVNGLLVDLRDMPREVQVIAYEKGMIPYIPADRQA
;
A
#
# COMPACT_ATOMS: atom_id res chain seq x y z
N MET A 1 -0.92 -11.39 18.18
CA MET A 1 -1.84 -10.23 18.12
C MET A 1 -2.07 -9.77 19.54
N PRO A 2 -1.75 -8.51 19.92
CA PRO A 2 -2.05 -8.00 21.25
C PRO A 2 -3.55 -8.14 21.48
N GLU A 3 -3.90 -8.91 22.51
CA GLU A 3 -5.25 -9.18 23.03
C GLU A 3 -6.36 -9.29 21.97
N ALA A 4 -6.68 -10.53 21.58
CA ALA A 4 -7.86 -10.86 20.78
C ALA A 4 -9.19 -10.65 21.55
N SER A 5 -9.32 -9.56 22.30
CA SER A 5 -10.52 -9.18 23.08
C SER A 5 -11.62 -8.52 22.23
N GLY A 6 -11.50 -8.57 20.90
CA GLY A 6 -12.48 -8.02 19.96
C GLY A 6 -13.14 -9.10 19.10
N LYS A 7 -14.43 -8.94 18.77
CA LYS A 7 -15.14 -9.82 17.83
C LYS A 7 -14.37 -9.88 16.50
N PRO A 8 -14.17 -11.04 15.87
CA PRO A 8 -13.43 -11.17 14.60
C PRO A 8 -13.85 -10.18 13.51
N VAL A 9 -15.15 -9.88 13.43
CA VAL A 9 -15.72 -8.90 12.49
C VAL A 9 -15.12 -7.49 12.63
N THR A 10 -14.75 -7.08 13.84
CA THR A 10 -14.13 -5.76 14.10
C THR A 10 -12.69 -5.69 13.62
N TRP A 11 -11.97 -6.81 13.67
CA TRP A 11 -10.62 -6.90 13.11
C TRP A 11 -10.67 -6.97 11.59
N ALA A 12 -11.60 -7.74 11.02
CA ALA A 12 -11.81 -7.81 9.58
C ALA A 12 -12.11 -6.42 8.98
N SER A 13 -13.01 -5.65 9.60
CA SER A 13 -13.31 -4.29 9.15
C SER A 13 -12.09 -3.36 9.25
N GLY A 14 -11.31 -3.47 10.33
CA GLY A 14 -10.06 -2.72 10.49
C GLY A 14 -9.00 -3.07 9.43
N ILE A 15 -8.85 -4.34 9.06
CA ILE A 15 -7.91 -4.81 8.02
C ILE A 15 -8.31 -4.24 6.66
N ILE A 16 -9.59 -4.37 6.28
CA ILE A 16 -10.09 -3.82 5.01
C ILE A 16 -9.89 -2.31 4.96
N TRP A 17 -10.17 -1.61 6.06
CA TRP A 17 -9.97 -0.17 6.10
C TRP A 17 -8.49 0.21 6.02
N ALA A 18 -7.59 -0.49 6.73
CA ALA A 18 -6.16 -0.24 6.66
C ALA A 18 -5.59 -0.46 5.25
N LEU A 19 -5.87 -1.61 4.63
CA LEU A 19 -5.45 -1.90 3.25
C LEU A 19 -6.12 -0.96 2.25
N GLY A 20 -7.37 -0.57 2.50
CA GLY A 20 -8.06 0.44 1.72
C GLY A 20 -7.34 1.78 1.74
N ARG A 21 -6.86 2.23 2.92
CA ARG A 21 -6.07 3.46 3.04
C ARG A 21 -4.72 3.38 2.32
N VAL A 22 -4.04 2.23 2.37
CA VAL A 22 -2.82 1.99 1.58
C VAL A 22 -3.09 2.20 0.09
N ASN A 23 -4.29 1.82 -0.37
CA ASN A 23 -4.69 1.71 -1.77
C ASN A 23 -5.80 2.69 -2.20
N PHE A 24 -5.87 3.86 -1.56
CA PHE A 24 -6.73 4.98 -1.98
C PHE A 24 -8.24 4.70 -1.97
N LEU A 25 -8.73 3.75 -1.18
CA LEU A 25 -10.17 3.41 -1.08
C LEU A 25 -11.06 4.63 -0.79
N LEU A 26 -10.56 5.65 -0.11
CA LEU A 26 -11.32 6.87 0.18
C LEU A 26 -11.38 7.87 -0.98
N ASP A 27 -10.56 7.71 -2.01
CA ASP A 27 -10.47 8.63 -3.14
C ASP A 27 -11.46 8.19 -4.23
N PRO A 28 -12.53 8.97 -4.48
CA PRO A 28 -13.55 8.66 -5.48
C PRO A 28 -13.02 8.58 -6.91
N SER A 29 -11.84 9.16 -7.17
CA SER A 29 -11.17 9.06 -8.48
C SER A 29 -10.53 7.69 -8.71
N THR A 30 -10.44 6.84 -7.67
CA THR A 30 -9.77 5.53 -7.73
C THR A 30 -10.73 4.37 -7.42
N PRO A 31 -11.50 3.87 -8.40
CA PRO A 31 -12.42 2.76 -8.15
C PRO A 31 -11.69 1.44 -7.83
N PRO A 32 -12.22 0.57 -6.95
CA PRO A 32 -13.39 0.83 -6.12
C PRO A 32 -13.08 1.84 -5.00
N SER A 33 -14.00 2.76 -4.76
CA SER A 33 -13.92 3.74 -3.67
C SER A 33 -15.07 3.53 -2.69
N MET A 34 -14.81 3.62 -1.39
CA MET A 34 -15.79 3.53 -0.32
C MET A 34 -15.45 4.48 0.82
N THR A 35 -16.50 5.05 1.42
CA THR A 35 -16.42 5.83 2.64
C THR A 35 -16.27 4.93 3.88
N LEU A 36 -15.85 5.53 4.99
CA LEU A 36 -15.78 4.81 6.28
C LEU A 36 -17.15 4.28 6.70
N ALA A 37 -18.21 5.05 6.47
CA ALA A 37 -19.58 4.68 6.79
C ALA A 37 -20.05 3.46 5.98
N GLU A 38 -19.72 3.38 4.69
CA GLU A 38 -20.07 2.23 3.85
C GLU A 38 -19.34 0.97 4.29
N VAL A 39 -18.04 1.07 4.62
CA VAL A 39 -17.28 -0.06 5.17
C VAL A 39 -17.83 -0.49 6.53
N ALA A 40 -18.09 0.45 7.43
CA ALA A 40 -18.64 0.15 8.75
C ALA A 40 -20.02 -0.54 8.65
N SER A 41 -20.89 -0.03 7.77
CA SER A 41 -22.21 -0.61 7.48
C SER A 41 -22.10 -2.03 6.92
N ALA A 42 -21.22 -2.25 5.94
CA ALA A 42 -21.00 -3.58 5.34
C ALA A 42 -20.56 -4.64 6.36
N PHE A 43 -19.83 -4.24 7.41
CA PHE A 43 -19.40 -5.13 8.49
C PHE A 43 -20.36 -5.15 9.70
N GLY A 44 -21.40 -4.34 9.71
CA GLY A 44 -22.35 -4.24 10.84
C GLY A 44 -21.69 -3.75 12.13
N VAL A 45 -20.71 -2.84 12.04
CA VAL A 45 -19.96 -2.29 13.17
C VAL A 45 -19.98 -0.76 13.14
N GLY A 46 -19.61 -0.11 14.25
CA GLY A 46 -19.50 1.35 14.29
C GLY A 46 -18.22 1.87 13.62
N GLU A 47 -18.29 3.04 12.97
CA GLU A 47 -17.15 3.70 12.31
C GLU A 47 -15.94 3.91 13.22
N SER A 48 -16.19 4.25 14.49
CA SER A 48 -15.13 4.39 15.50
C SER A 48 -14.40 3.08 15.76
N THR A 49 -15.12 1.95 15.72
CA THR A 49 -14.52 0.61 15.88
C THR A 49 -13.61 0.29 14.71
N VAL A 50 -14.07 0.54 13.48
CA VAL A 50 -13.25 0.35 12.26
C VAL A 50 -11.98 1.21 12.33
N SER A 51 -12.13 2.50 12.65
CA SER A 51 -11.01 3.45 12.71
C SER A 51 -9.97 3.08 13.75
N VAL A 52 -10.41 2.70 14.95
CA VAL A 52 -9.50 2.28 16.04
C VAL A 52 -8.75 1.01 15.64
N LYS A 53 -9.44 -0.01 15.12
CA LYS A 53 -8.80 -1.26 14.70
C LYS A 53 -7.85 -1.06 13.54
N ALA A 54 -8.23 -0.27 12.54
CA ALA A 54 -7.36 0.07 11.43
C ALA A 54 -6.11 0.81 11.91
N ARG A 55 -6.23 1.78 12.82
CA ARG A 55 -5.07 2.48 13.40
C ARG A 55 -4.12 1.50 14.09
N THR A 56 -4.64 0.62 14.95
CA THR A 56 -3.82 -0.42 15.58
C THR A 56 -3.07 -1.29 14.56
N ILE A 57 -3.73 -1.67 13.45
CA ILE A 57 -3.09 -2.46 12.39
C ILE A 57 -2.02 -1.64 11.67
N MET A 58 -2.32 -0.40 11.28
CA MET A 58 -1.37 0.46 10.59
C MET A 58 -0.14 0.72 11.46
N ASP A 59 -0.31 1.01 12.75
CA ASP A 59 0.79 1.24 13.68
C ASP A 59 1.62 -0.03 13.92
N LEU A 60 0.98 -1.21 13.99
CA LEU A 60 1.65 -2.49 14.22
C LEU A 60 2.54 -2.92 13.04
N PHE A 61 2.11 -2.62 11.82
CA PHE A 61 2.77 -3.04 10.59
C PHE A 61 3.45 -1.88 9.85
N ASP A 62 3.52 -0.69 10.47
CA ASP A 62 4.04 0.55 9.89
C ASP A 62 3.43 0.88 8.50
N LEU A 63 2.14 0.59 8.34
CA LEU A 63 1.45 0.80 7.07
C LEU A 63 1.21 2.28 6.84
N HIS A 64 1.58 2.71 5.63
CA HIS A 64 1.36 4.05 5.13
C HIS A 64 0.73 3.98 3.72
N GLN A 65 0.24 5.11 3.25
CA GLN A 65 -0.27 5.20 1.88
C GLN A 65 0.84 4.81 0.90
N PHE A 66 0.51 3.99 -0.11
CA PHE A 66 1.49 3.41 -1.05
C PHE A 66 2.56 2.51 -0.39
N HIS A 67 2.30 1.90 0.77
CA HIS A 67 3.22 0.91 1.32
C HIS A 67 3.59 -0.15 0.26
N PRO A 68 4.88 -0.33 -0.09
CA PRO A 68 5.30 -1.10 -1.26
C PRO A 68 4.83 -2.56 -1.21
N ASP A 69 4.91 -3.20 -0.05
CA ASP A 69 4.51 -4.61 0.12
C ASP A 69 3.00 -4.86 0.06
N TRP A 70 2.18 -3.82 0.27
CA TRP A 70 0.72 -3.93 0.38
C TRP A 70 -0.02 -3.10 -0.69
N THR A 71 0.73 -2.60 -1.68
CA THR A 71 0.18 -1.87 -2.81
C THR A 71 -0.45 -2.84 -3.82
N LEU A 72 -1.63 -2.50 -4.32
CA LEU A 72 -2.29 -3.27 -5.37
C LEU A 72 -1.46 -3.25 -6.67
N PRO A 73 -1.43 -4.35 -7.44
CA PRO A 73 -0.65 -4.41 -8.68
C PRO A 73 -0.93 -3.27 -9.67
N ARG A 74 -2.20 -2.84 -9.80
CA ARG A 74 -2.60 -1.73 -10.67
C ARG A 74 -1.97 -0.37 -10.28
N LEU A 75 -1.58 -0.22 -9.02
CA LEU A 75 -0.97 0.99 -8.47
C LEU A 75 0.55 0.88 -8.37
N ALA A 76 1.12 -0.32 -8.55
CA ALA A 76 2.56 -0.57 -8.40
C ALA A 76 3.38 0.27 -9.39
N GLU A 77 2.91 0.41 -10.63
CA GLU A 77 3.55 1.26 -11.64
C GLU A 77 3.59 2.73 -11.23
N SER A 78 2.57 3.25 -10.53
CA SER A 78 2.53 4.65 -10.10
C SER A 78 3.05 4.87 -8.68
N ASN A 79 3.54 3.83 -8.00
CA ASN A 79 3.98 3.92 -6.62
C ASN A 79 5.44 4.44 -6.54
N PRO A 80 5.68 5.66 -6.02
CA PRO A 80 7.03 6.20 -5.92
C PRO A 80 7.93 5.42 -4.95
N TYR A 81 7.38 4.75 -3.94
CA TYR A 81 8.18 3.96 -2.99
C TYR A 81 8.75 2.67 -3.59
N ILE A 82 8.22 2.22 -4.73
CA ILE A 82 8.76 1.07 -5.46
C ILE A 82 9.90 1.50 -6.40
N TRP A 83 9.77 2.68 -7.02
CA TRP A 83 10.63 3.08 -8.13
C TRP A 83 11.68 4.13 -7.80
N MET A 84 11.49 4.90 -6.72
CA MET A 84 12.43 5.95 -6.34
C MET A 84 13.54 5.39 -5.45
N ALA A 85 14.79 5.71 -5.79
CA ALA A 85 15.96 5.35 -4.97
C ALA A 85 17.01 6.46 -5.00
N GLU A 86 17.86 6.49 -3.97
CA GLU A 86 19.02 7.39 -3.97
C GLU A 86 20.16 6.78 -4.80
N VAL A 87 20.62 7.53 -5.80
CA VAL A 87 21.78 7.20 -6.63
C VAL A 87 22.72 8.40 -6.61
N ASN A 88 23.93 8.21 -6.08
CA ASN A 88 24.93 9.27 -5.93
C ASN A 88 24.42 10.52 -5.18
N GLY A 89 23.62 10.34 -4.12
CA GLY A 89 23.06 11.44 -3.32
C GLY A 89 21.85 12.13 -3.95
N LEU A 90 21.33 11.64 -5.08
CA LEU A 90 20.15 12.17 -5.73
C LEU A 90 19.02 11.15 -5.70
N LEU A 91 17.81 11.58 -5.30
CA LEU A 91 16.62 10.77 -5.41
C LEU A 91 16.17 10.73 -6.89
N VAL A 92 16.22 9.55 -7.49
CA VAL A 92 15.93 9.34 -8.92
C VAL A 92 14.86 8.27 -9.10
N ASP A 93 14.13 8.35 -10.21
CA ASP A 93 13.23 7.28 -10.66
C ASP A 93 14.06 6.23 -11.40
N LEU A 94 14.11 5.00 -10.88
CA LEU A 94 14.89 3.92 -11.44
C LEU A 94 14.42 3.51 -12.85
N ARG A 95 13.20 3.83 -13.24
CA ARG A 95 12.67 3.52 -14.58
C ARG A 95 13.33 4.34 -15.68
N ASP A 96 13.80 5.54 -15.35
CA ASP A 96 14.47 6.45 -16.27
C ASP A 96 16.00 6.29 -16.25
N MET A 97 16.52 5.48 -15.32
CA MET A 97 17.95 5.21 -15.22
C MET A 97 18.44 4.25 -16.32
N PRO A 98 19.73 4.28 -16.69
CA PRO A 98 20.30 3.33 -17.63
C PRO A 98 20.04 1.87 -17.23
N ARG A 99 19.92 0.98 -18.21
CA ARG A 99 19.59 -0.43 -18.01
C ARG A 99 20.52 -1.10 -16.99
N GLU A 100 21.80 -0.76 -16.99
CA GLU A 100 22.80 -1.29 -16.06
C GLU A 100 22.43 -0.99 -14.60
N VAL A 101 21.91 0.20 -14.32
CA VAL A 101 21.43 0.59 -12.98
C VAL A 101 20.15 -0.16 -12.62
N GLN A 102 19.25 -0.34 -13.59
CA GLN A 102 18.02 -1.11 -13.40
C GLN A 102 18.32 -2.58 -13.06
N VAL A 103 19.28 -3.20 -13.75
CA VAL A 103 19.73 -4.58 -13.46
C VAL A 103 20.25 -4.69 -12.03
N ILE A 104 21.11 -3.76 -11.59
CA ILE A 104 21.64 -3.76 -10.22
C ILE A 104 20.50 -3.62 -9.19
N ALA A 105 19.54 -2.73 -9.44
CA ALA A 105 18.39 -2.55 -8.55
C ALA A 105 17.51 -3.81 -8.49
N TYR A 106 17.29 -4.47 -9.63
CA TYR A 106 16.54 -5.72 -9.70
C TYR A 106 17.24 -6.86 -8.96
N GLU A 107 18.55 -7.04 -9.16
CA GLU A 107 19.34 -8.06 -8.47
C GLU A 107 19.35 -7.87 -6.94
N LYS A 108 19.24 -6.61 -6.49
CA LYS A 108 19.10 -6.26 -5.07
C LYS A 108 17.67 -6.39 -4.53
N GLY A 109 16.71 -6.76 -5.38
CA GLY A 109 15.29 -6.86 -5.01
C GLY A 109 14.61 -5.51 -4.76
N MET A 110 15.20 -4.39 -5.21
CA MET A 110 14.65 -3.05 -4.99
C MET A 110 13.48 -2.74 -5.93
N ILE A 111 13.51 -3.28 -7.15
CA ILE A 111 12.45 -3.14 -8.15
C ILE A 111 11.93 -4.51 -8.58
N PRO A 112 10.65 -4.63 -8.97
CA PRO A 112 10.04 -5.93 -9.24
C PRO A 112 10.44 -6.57 -10.58
N TYR A 113 11.03 -5.79 -11.50
CA TYR A 113 11.51 -6.23 -12.82
C TYR A 113 12.43 -5.15 -13.40
N ILE A 114 13.06 -5.43 -14.55
CA ILE A 114 13.89 -4.46 -15.30
C ILE A 114 13.00 -3.73 -16.35
N PRO A 115 12.70 -2.43 -16.18
CA PRO A 115 11.84 -1.69 -17.11
C PRO A 115 12.30 -1.68 -18.56
N ALA A 116 13.60 -1.54 -18.80
CA ALA A 116 14.18 -1.55 -20.15
C ALA A 116 13.90 -2.84 -20.93
N ASP A 117 13.71 -3.96 -20.24
CA ASP A 117 13.46 -5.27 -20.86
C ASP A 117 11.99 -5.47 -21.27
N ARG A 118 11.07 -4.57 -20.83
CA ARG A 118 9.64 -4.60 -21.20
C ARG A 118 9.26 -3.62 -22.30
N GLN A 119 10.14 -2.69 -22.63
CA GLN A 119 9.91 -1.67 -23.66
C GLN A 119 10.49 -2.08 -25.03
N ALA A 120 11.04 -3.30 -25.13
CA ALA A 120 11.62 -3.89 -26.34
C ALA A 120 10.61 -4.68 -27.17
#